data_AF-V6K569-F1
#
_entry.id   AF-V6K569-F1
#
_cell.length_a   1.000
_cell.length_b   1.000
_cell.length_c   1.000
_cell.angle_alpha   90.00
_cell.angle_beta   90.00
_cell.angle_gamma   90.00
#
_symmetry.space_group_name_H-M   'P 1'
#
loop_
_entity.id
_entity.type
_entity.pdbx_description
1 polymer ?
#
loop_
_entity_poly.entity_id
_entity_poly.type
_entity_poly.pdbx_seq_one_letter_code
_entity_poly.pdbx_strand_id
1 'polypeptide(L)'
;MPLTADSAVIRRLIVRPGPAGEDWSPVPASAAAVSAVLRAFGRSPRDLPVRTVVYVGAHAPDPGLAPEHEGFAVRTASAPGRALRLAHQELYDGTADFALVAGFNEPEAGTITVYAVKRAAEAVADGDTVLGTLDFTAAGPDAAPELKALVHGHRATDPGRHRLLLWSGRDERDEQRVRGELLPLLSALHHEAFPALPTTVPCGTEPGPVRGAAVTVAALSAATVHKAKAVTATRPRPVALLFPGQGSQHHAMAAGLYGREPVFTAAFDAALSHMGDEGPRIRADWLTDGRPLIPIDDVRRAQPLLFAVDYALGRMVIGWGVRPTAVLGHSAGELVAATIAGAVALPDAVTMVMERVRQAVKIPPGGMLAVAAEEERLRPYLRDDVAIAAVNANQQTMLAGPAEPLAEIAGRLRADGLTVVTVPATSPFHSPAMAPASEAVEAAYRDIPLRPPTLPLYSGYTGELLRPEEALSPRFWARQITDTVYFKQALESLLAADDMLLIEAGPRQTLTAFARRHRAVRLGASAAVPLLPGRPGTAEADRQSVLTAAARLWTEGHVPSPVALSALWTWTADARHGNTPAATPQLAAATS
;
A
#
# COMPACT_ATOMS: atom_id res chain seq x y z
N MET A 1 -17.12 -17.96 10.91
CA MET A 1 -17.40 -18.58 9.60
C MET A 1 -16.20 -18.32 8.69
N PRO A 2 -15.64 -19.33 8.01
CA PRO A 2 -14.47 -19.15 7.14
C PRO A 2 -14.82 -18.27 5.92
N LEU A 3 -13.84 -17.52 5.39
CA LEU A 3 -14.02 -16.55 4.29
C LEU A 3 -14.52 -17.13 2.96
N THR A 4 -14.53 -18.45 2.83
CA THR A 4 -15.04 -19.18 1.66
C THR A 4 -16.55 -19.42 1.72
N ALA A 5 -17.19 -19.11 2.86
CA ALA A 5 -18.53 -19.58 3.20
C ALA A 5 -19.67 -18.61 2.92
N ASP A 6 -19.40 -17.34 2.56
CA ASP A 6 -20.48 -16.38 2.30
C ASP A 6 -21.30 -16.81 1.07
N SER A 7 -22.61 -16.68 1.17
CA SER A 7 -23.51 -16.94 0.05
C SER A 7 -23.42 -15.79 -0.95
N ALA A 8 -23.03 -16.11 -2.18
CA ALA A 8 -22.90 -15.18 -3.29
C ALA A 8 -24.19 -15.15 -4.10
N VAL A 9 -24.68 -13.95 -4.40
CA VAL A 9 -25.76 -13.75 -5.37
C VAL A 9 -25.14 -13.62 -6.75
N ILE A 10 -25.39 -14.61 -7.60
CA ILE A 10 -24.90 -14.61 -9.00
C ILE A 10 -25.92 -14.04 -9.98
N ARG A 11 -27.20 -13.98 -9.56
CA ARG A 11 -28.26 -13.35 -10.35
C ARG A 11 -29.37 -12.85 -9.43
N ARG A 12 -29.87 -11.64 -9.70
CA ARG A 12 -31.07 -11.07 -9.05
C ARG A 12 -32.05 -10.66 -10.14
N LEU A 13 -33.27 -11.17 -10.08
CA LEU A 13 -34.34 -10.84 -11.01
C LEU A 13 -35.50 -10.23 -10.24
N ILE A 14 -36.04 -9.11 -10.73
CA ILE A 14 -37.27 -8.52 -10.21
C ILE A 14 -38.29 -8.58 -11.34
N VAL A 15 -39.38 -9.32 -11.14
CA VAL A 15 -40.45 -9.47 -12.12
C VAL A 15 -41.69 -8.74 -11.64
N ARG A 16 -42.25 -7.87 -12.50
CA ARG A 16 -43.59 -7.29 -12.34
C ARG A 16 -44.56 -8.03 -13.27
N PRO A 17 -45.57 -8.74 -12.76
CA PRO A 17 -46.57 -9.38 -13.60
C PRO A 17 -47.58 -8.33 -14.10
N GLY A 18 -47.32 -7.72 -15.26
CA GLY A 18 -48.33 -6.96 -16.05
C GLY A 18 -48.84 -5.62 -15.46
N PRO A 19 -49.71 -4.89 -16.19
CA PRO A 19 -50.21 -3.58 -15.77
C PRO A 19 -51.20 -3.69 -14.60
N ALA A 20 -51.06 -2.76 -13.66
CA ALA A 20 -51.76 -2.71 -12.39
C ALA A 20 -53.29 -2.58 -12.54
N GLY A 21 -54.01 -3.57 -12.02
CA GLY A 21 -55.43 -3.50 -11.69
C GLY A 21 -55.66 -4.25 -10.38
N GLU A 22 -55.87 -3.46 -9.32
CA GLU A 22 -56.51 -3.72 -8.01
C GLU A 22 -56.25 -5.05 -7.24
N ASP A 23 -55.86 -4.87 -5.96
CA ASP A 23 -55.68 -5.86 -4.87
C ASP A 23 -54.68 -7.02 -5.08
N TRP A 24 -53.40 -6.71 -4.89
CA TRP A 24 -52.35 -7.73 -4.66
C TRP A 24 -52.48 -8.32 -3.25
N SER A 25 -53.37 -9.29 -3.09
CA SER A 25 -53.38 -10.17 -1.91
C SER A 25 -52.03 -10.89 -1.77
N PRO A 26 -51.57 -11.24 -0.55
CA PRO A 26 -50.32 -11.98 -0.35
C PRO A 26 -50.34 -13.28 -1.17
N VAL A 27 -49.36 -13.47 -2.05
CA VAL A 27 -49.25 -14.72 -2.83
C VAL A 27 -48.81 -15.83 -1.88
N PRO A 28 -49.62 -16.88 -1.65
CA PRO A 28 -49.21 -17.98 -0.79
C PRO A 28 -48.10 -18.80 -1.46
N ALA A 29 -47.26 -19.45 -0.66
CA ALA A 29 -46.28 -20.40 -1.20
C ALA A 29 -47.03 -21.60 -1.78
N SER A 30 -47.21 -21.62 -3.10
CA SER A 30 -48.00 -22.61 -3.85
C SER A 30 -47.17 -23.20 -5.00
N ALA A 31 -47.64 -24.33 -5.58
CA ALA A 31 -46.99 -24.95 -6.73
C ALA A 31 -46.88 -23.98 -7.93
N ALA A 32 -47.90 -23.15 -8.13
CA ALA A 32 -47.90 -22.10 -9.16
C ALA A 32 -46.82 -21.05 -8.92
N ALA A 33 -46.56 -20.68 -7.65
CA ALA A 33 -45.51 -19.76 -7.27
C ALA A 33 -44.12 -20.35 -7.56
N VAL A 34 -43.89 -21.63 -7.25
CA VAL A 34 -42.63 -22.33 -7.58
C VAL A 34 -42.41 -22.38 -9.10
N SER A 35 -43.43 -22.76 -9.87
CA SER A 35 -43.35 -22.75 -11.33
C SER A 35 -43.09 -21.35 -11.90
N ALA A 36 -43.64 -20.29 -11.27
CA ALA A 36 -43.39 -18.91 -11.67
C ALA A 36 -41.92 -18.52 -11.43
N VAL A 37 -41.32 -18.93 -10.31
CA VAL A 37 -39.91 -18.70 -10.01
C VAL A 37 -38.99 -19.40 -11.02
N LEU A 38 -39.27 -20.67 -11.33
CA LEU A 38 -38.50 -21.45 -12.31
C LEU A 38 -38.60 -20.83 -13.71
N ARG A 39 -39.81 -20.44 -14.14
CA ARG A 39 -40.01 -19.75 -15.42
C ARG A 39 -39.34 -18.38 -15.47
N ALA A 40 -39.44 -17.60 -14.39
CA ALA A 40 -38.82 -16.28 -14.29
C ALA A 40 -37.28 -16.38 -14.40
N PHE A 41 -36.67 -17.40 -13.80
CA PHE A 41 -35.23 -17.62 -13.91
C PHE A 41 -34.77 -17.88 -15.37
N GLY A 42 -35.65 -18.46 -16.21
CA GLY A 42 -35.46 -18.51 -17.66
C GLY A 42 -34.40 -19.50 -18.16
N ARG A 43 -33.95 -20.45 -17.33
CA ARG A 43 -33.14 -21.61 -17.75
C ARG A 43 -33.99 -22.87 -17.75
N SER A 44 -33.64 -23.83 -18.62
CA SER A 44 -34.27 -25.15 -18.58
C SER A 44 -33.99 -25.82 -17.23
N PRO A 45 -34.98 -26.46 -16.59
CA PRO A 45 -34.76 -27.27 -15.39
C PRO A 45 -33.59 -28.27 -15.49
N ARG A 46 -33.29 -28.74 -16.70
CA ARG A 46 -32.20 -29.69 -16.97
C ARG A 46 -30.79 -29.07 -16.91
N ASP A 47 -30.70 -27.74 -16.94
CA ASP A 47 -29.44 -26.99 -16.95
C ASP A 47 -29.05 -26.49 -15.54
N LEU A 48 -29.84 -26.83 -14.53
CA LEU A 48 -29.59 -26.48 -13.13
C LEU A 48 -28.83 -27.61 -12.43
N PRO A 49 -27.99 -27.30 -11.42
CA PRO A 49 -27.33 -28.32 -10.61
C PRO A 49 -28.32 -29.32 -10.01
N VAL A 50 -27.93 -30.59 -9.93
CA VAL A 50 -28.81 -31.68 -9.46
C VAL A 50 -29.38 -31.40 -8.07
N ARG A 51 -28.60 -30.75 -7.20
CA ARG A 51 -29.01 -30.40 -5.83
C ARG A 51 -29.49 -28.96 -5.72
N THR A 52 -30.29 -28.53 -6.71
CA THR A 52 -30.95 -27.22 -6.69
C THR A 52 -32.17 -27.25 -5.77
N VAL A 53 -32.27 -26.26 -4.90
CA VAL A 53 -33.41 -26.09 -3.97
C VAL A 53 -34.13 -24.76 -4.25
N VAL A 54 -35.45 -24.79 -4.30
CA VAL A 54 -36.28 -23.59 -4.48
C VAL A 54 -36.91 -23.20 -3.15
N TYR A 55 -36.60 -22.00 -2.70
CA TYR A 55 -37.12 -21.40 -1.48
C TYR A 55 -38.18 -20.35 -1.79
N VAL A 56 -39.33 -20.45 -1.11
CA VAL A 56 -40.41 -19.48 -1.19
C VAL A 56 -40.60 -18.80 0.16
N GLY A 57 -40.25 -17.51 0.23
CA GLY A 57 -40.54 -16.66 1.39
C GLY A 57 -41.94 -16.04 1.28
N ALA A 58 -42.90 -16.54 2.04
CA ALA A 58 -44.27 -16.05 2.06
C ALA A 58 -44.88 -16.10 3.46
N HIS A 59 -45.80 -15.19 3.78
CA HIS A 59 -46.42 -15.09 5.11
C HIS A 59 -47.24 -16.33 5.52
N ALA A 60 -47.79 -17.09 4.56
CA ALA A 60 -48.48 -18.34 4.81
C ALA A 60 -48.21 -19.35 3.69
N PRO A 61 -47.75 -20.58 4.00
CA PRO A 61 -47.63 -21.64 3.01
C PRO A 61 -49.00 -22.22 2.66
N ASP A 62 -49.19 -22.61 1.40
CA ASP A 62 -50.36 -23.39 0.99
C ASP A 62 -50.26 -24.81 1.61
N PRO A 63 -51.27 -25.28 2.37
CA PRO A 63 -51.26 -26.62 2.93
C PRO A 63 -51.16 -27.75 1.88
N GLY A 64 -51.38 -27.46 0.59
CA GLY A 64 -51.23 -28.40 -0.52
C GLY A 64 -49.84 -28.43 -1.21
N LEU A 65 -48.86 -27.63 -0.77
CA LEU A 65 -47.54 -27.60 -1.43
C LEU A 65 -46.70 -28.84 -1.08
N ALA A 66 -46.39 -29.64 -2.10
CA ALA A 66 -45.50 -30.81 -1.96
C ALA A 66 -44.03 -30.40 -1.69
N PRO A 67 -43.24 -31.25 -1.00
CA PRO A 67 -41.82 -30.99 -0.73
C PRO A 67 -40.94 -31.05 -1.99
N GLU A 68 -41.49 -31.53 -3.11
CA GLU A 68 -40.88 -31.51 -4.44
C GLU A 68 -41.89 -30.99 -5.46
N HIS A 69 -41.41 -30.20 -6.41
CA HIS A 69 -42.23 -29.70 -7.53
C HIS A 69 -41.35 -29.50 -8.77
N GLU A 70 -41.83 -29.96 -9.93
CA GLU A 70 -41.10 -29.91 -11.21
C GLU A 70 -39.65 -30.48 -11.15
N GLY A 71 -39.41 -31.46 -10.26
CA GLY A 71 -38.10 -32.11 -10.08
C GLY A 71 -37.12 -31.38 -9.16
N PHE A 72 -37.57 -30.34 -8.46
CA PHE A 72 -36.76 -29.62 -7.47
C PHE A 72 -37.31 -29.77 -6.06
N ALA A 73 -36.41 -29.83 -5.09
CA ALA A 73 -36.78 -29.74 -3.68
C ALA A 73 -37.30 -28.33 -3.39
N VAL A 74 -38.44 -28.26 -2.69
CA VAL A 74 -39.11 -27.01 -2.31
C VAL A 74 -39.01 -26.81 -0.80
N ARG A 75 -38.74 -25.57 -0.40
CA ARG A 75 -38.69 -25.12 1.00
C ARG A 75 -39.50 -23.85 1.15
N THR A 76 -40.15 -23.69 2.29
CA THR A 76 -40.94 -22.49 2.62
C THR A 76 -40.40 -21.83 3.86
N ALA A 77 -40.51 -20.50 3.92
CA ALA A 77 -40.18 -19.70 5.10
C ALA A 77 -41.18 -18.56 5.26
N SER A 78 -41.37 -18.11 6.50
CA SER A 78 -42.33 -17.05 6.87
C SER A 78 -42.00 -15.68 6.26
N ALA A 79 -40.78 -15.48 5.78
CA ALA A 79 -40.30 -14.26 5.14
C ALA A 79 -39.12 -14.55 4.19
N PRO A 80 -38.88 -13.70 3.18
CA PRO A 80 -37.75 -13.85 2.25
C PRO A 80 -36.38 -13.83 2.96
N GLY A 81 -36.23 -13.00 4.00
CA GLY A 81 -35.00 -12.95 4.78
C GLY A 81 -34.66 -14.27 5.49
N ARG A 82 -35.67 -14.93 6.05
CA ARG A 82 -35.53 -16.25 6.66
C ARG A 82 -35.26 -17.33 5.61
N ALA A 83 -35.86 -17.22 4.43
CA ALA A 83 -35.60 -18.09 3.29
C ALA A 83 -34.12 -18.02 2.84
N LEU A 84 -33.56 -16.81 2.77
CA LEU A 84 -32.14 -16.59 2.43
C LEU A 84 -31.19 -17.20 3.48
N ARG A 85 -31.54 -17.14 4.78
CA ARG A 85 -30.74 -17.75 5.85
C ARG A 85 -30.76 -19.29 5.80
N LEU A 86 -31.92 -19.89 5.52
CA LEU A 86 -32.03 -21.34 5.34
C LEU A 86 -31.26 -21.82 4.11
N ALA A 87 -31.38 -21.09 2.99
CA ALA A 87 -30.61 -21.37 1.79
C ALA A 87 -29.10 -21.27 2.06
N HIS A 88 -28.66 -20.25 2.80
CA HIS A 88 -27.27 -20.12 3.23
C HIS A 88 -26.80 -21.32 4.05
N GLN A 89 -27.60 -21.76 5.03
CA GLN A 89 -27.27 -22.92 5.86
C GLN A 89 -27.14 -24.20 5.04
N GLU A 90 -28.08 -24.49 4.14
CA GLU A 90 -28.02 -25.69 3.30
C GLU A 90 -26.86 -25.65 2.28
N LEU A 91 -26.54 -24.47 1.73
CA LEU A 91 -25.34 -24.28 0.91
C LEU A 91 -24.06 -24.46 1.75
N TYR A 92 -24.04 -24.01 3.00
CA TYR A 92 -22.89 -24.15 3.89
C TYR A 92 -22.66 -25.61 4.29
N ASP A 93 -23.71 -26.32 4.68
CA ASP A 93 -23.65 -27.73 5.08
C ASP A 93 -23.43 -28.67 3.89
N GLY A 94 -23.48 -28.14 2.66
CA GLY A 94 -23.35 -28.93 1.43
C GLY A 94 -24.52 -29.87 1.20
N THR A 95 -25.69 -29.53 1.73
CA THR A 95 -26.95 -30.23 1.42
C THR A 95 -27.55 -29.75 0.10
N ALA A 96 -27.22 -28.52 -0.33
CA ALA A 96 -27.55 -27.94 -1.63
C ALA A 96 -26.29 -27.38 -2.33
N ASP A 97 -26.31 -27.35 -3.67
CA ASP A 97 -25.26 -26.74 -4.49
C ASP A 97 -25.71 -25.41 -5.13
N PHE A 98 -27.02 -25.20 -5.22
CA PHE A 98 -27.62 -24.01 -5.81
C PHE A 98 -28.98 -23.73 -5.18
N ALA A 99 -29.26 -22.46 -4.89
CA ALA A 99 -30.55 -22.06 -4.33
C ALA A 99 -31.20 -20.95 -5.15
N LEU A 100 -32.48 -21.13 -5.46
CA LEU A 100 -33.34 -20.07 -5.97
C LEU A 100 -34.24 -19.59 -4.82
N VAL A 101 -34.07 -18.35 -4.39
CA VAL A 101 -34.81 -17.79 -3.25
C VAL A 101 -35.74 -16.70 -3.73
N ALA A 102 -37.04 -16.90 -3.57
CA ALA A 102 -38.07 -15.98 -4.02
C ALA A 102 -38.70 -15.23 -2.84
N GLY A 103 -38.82 -13.91 -2.98
CA GLY A 103 -39.65 -13.04 -2.15
C GLY A 103 -40.75 -12.39 -2.97
N PHE A 104 -41.97 -12.42 -2.43
CA PHE A 104 -43.15 -11.82 -3.06
C PHE A 104 -43.49 -10.49 -2.39
N ASN A 105 -43.88 -9.50 -3.19
CA ASN A 105 -44.20 -8.14 -2.75
C ASN A 105 -43.03 -7.36 -2.12
N GLU A 106 -41.79 -7.72 -2.44
CA GLU A 106 -40.58 -7.00 -2.04
C GLU A 106 -39.71 -6.71 -3.28
N PRO A 107 -39.20 -5.47 -3.46
CA PRO A 107 -39.30 -4.33 -2.54
C PRO A 107 -40.66 -3.59 -2.60
N GLU A 108 -41.52 -3.92 -3.57
CA GLU A 108 -42.81 -3.25 -3.79
C GLU A 108 -43.93 -4.28 -4.02
N ALA A 109 -45.18 -3.91 -3.70
CA ALA A 109 -46.34 -4.76 -3.98
C ALA A 109 -46.46 -5.08 -5.48
N GLY A 110 -46.80 -6.34 -5.79
CA GLY A 110 -46.88 -6.82 -7.17
C GLY A 110 -45.52 -7.11 -7.83
N THR A 111 -44.44 -7.24 -7.05
CA THR A 111 -43.14 -7.71 -7.55
C THR A 111 -42.79 -9.09 -7.01
N ILE A 112 -42.06 -9.87 -7.80
CA ILE A 112 -41.39 -11.09 -7.37
C ILE A 112 -39.89 -10.86 -7.50
N THR A 113 -39.17 -10.89 -6.38
CA THR A 113 -37.70 -10.88 -6.38
C THR A 113 -37.17 -12.30 -6.27
N VAL A 114 -36.33 -12.72 -7.22
CA VAL A 114 -35.67 -14.03 -7.22
C VAL A 114 -34.16 -13.84 -7.12
N TYR A 115 -33.55 -14.43 -6.09
CA TYR A 115 -32.11 -14.52 -5.90
C TYR A 115 -31.61 -15.90 -6.31
N ALA A 116 -30.61 -15.94 -7.19
CA ALA A 116 -29.83 -17.14 -7.46
C ALA A 116 -28.56 -17.11 -6.61
N VAL A 117 -28.40 -18.11 -5.76
CA VAL A 117 -27.40 -18.13 -4.69
C VAL A 117 -26.53 -19.38 -4.78
N LYS A 118 -25.22 -19.19 -4.64
CA LYS A 118 -24.20 -20.25 -4.52
C LYS A 118 -23.28 -19.98 -3.34
N ARG A 119 -22.44 -20.96 -2.98
CA ARG A 119 -21.24 -20.66 -2.18
C ARG A 119 -20.33 -19.71 -2.98
N ALA A 120 -19.81 -18.66 -2.33
CA ALA A 120 -18.96 -17.67 -3.02
C ALA A 120 -17.75 -18.32 -3.70
N ALA A 121 -17.11 -19.28 -3.05
CA ALA A 121 -15.98 -20.01 -3.64
C ALA A 121 -16.34 -20.75 -4.94
N GLU A 122 -17.55 -21.30 -5.04
CA GLU A 122 -18.04 -22.01 -6.22
C GLU A 122 -18.48 -21.08 -7.34
N ALA A 123 -19.19 -20.01 -7.00
CA ALA A 123 -19.54 -18.99 -7.98
C ALA A 123 -18.28 -18.44 -8.69
N VAL A 124 -17.21 -18.23 -7.92
CA VAL A 124 -15.92 -17.82 -8.47
C VAL A 124 -15.27 -18.93 -9.29
N ALA A 125 -15.28 -20.18 -8.82
CA ALA A 125 -14.69 -21.32 -9.53
C ALA A 125 -15.39 -21.61 -10.87
N ASP A 126 -16.71 -21.45 -10.93
CA ASP A 126 -17.54 -21.66 -12.11
C ASP A 126 -17.51 -20.48 -13.10
N GLY A 127 -16.83 -19.38 -12.74
CA GLY A 127 -16.76 -18.16 -13.55
C GLY A 127 -18.07 -17.37 -13.60
N ASP A 128 -18.94 -17.54 -12.60
CA ASP A 128 -20.20 -16.82 -12.52
C ASP A 128 -19.97 -15.33 -12.20
N THR A 129 -20.73 -14.45 -12.85
CA THR A 129 -20.76 -13.03 -12.50
C THR A 129 -21.43 -12.84 -11.15
N VAL A 130 -20.65 -12.52 -10.11
CA VAL A 130 -21.19 -12.29 -8.77
C VAL A 130 -21.67 -10.84 -8.62
N LEU A 131 -22.94 -10.65 -8.31
CA LEU A 131 -23.56 -9.34 -8.11
C LEU A 131 -23.32 -8.77 -6.70
N GLY A 132 -23.15 -9.65 -5.71
CA GLY A 132 -22.88 -9.26 -4.32
C GLY A 132 -22.83 -10.44 -3.37
N THR A 133 -22.33 -10.21 -2.15
CA THR A 133 -22.39 -11.17 -1.05
C THR A 133 -23.51 -10.79 -0.10
N LEU A 134 -24.18 -11.80 0.47
CA LEU A 134 -25.19 -11.58 1.49
C LEU A 134 -24.50 -11.40 2.85
N ASP A 135 -24.70 -10.25 3.48
CA ASP A 135 -24.22 -9.98 4.82
C ASP A 135 -25.28 -10.35 5.85
N PHE A 136 -24.95 -11.36 6.66
CA PHE A 136 -25.82 -11.90 7.70
C PHE A 136 -25.54 -11.31 9.10
N THR A 137 -24.54 -10.42 9.24
CA THR A 137 -24.05 -9.90 10.53
C THR A 137 -24.87 -8.74 11.10
N ALA A 138 -25.66 -8.05 10.27
CA ALA A 138 -26.25 -6.76 10.63
C ALA A 138 -27.75 -6.75 10.99
N ALA A 139 -28.45 -7.90 11.08
CA ALA A 139 -29.89 -7.87 11.34
C ALA A 139 -30.43 -9.09 12.11
N GLY A 140 -31.55 -8.90 12.82
CA GLY A 140 -32.28 -9.94 13.57
C GLY A 140 -32.75 -11.12 12.72
N PRO A 141 -33.24 -12.21 13.35
CA PRO A 141 -33.45 -13.51 12.70
C PRO A 141 -34.41 -13.51 11.50
N ASP A 142 -35.37 -12.60 11.46
CA ASP A 142 -36.37 -12.50 10.38
C ASP A 142 -36.04 -11.44 9.31
N ALA A 143 -35.02 -10.61 9.54
CA ALA A 143 -34.62 -9.57 8.59
C ALA A 143 -33.84 -10.15 7.42
N ALA A 144 -34.06 -9.59 6.22
CA ALA A 144 -33.30 -9.94 5.03
C ALA A 144 -31.83 -9.54 5.18
N PRO A 145 -30.88 -10.44 4.87
CA PRO A 145 -29.47 -10.09 4.83
C PRO A 145 -29.24 -8.99 3.80
N GLU A 146 -28.33 -8.06 4.10
CA GLU A 146 -27.99 -6.98 3.18
C GLU A 146 -27.18 -7.53 2.02
N LEU A 147 -27.60 -7.26 0.78
CA LEU A 147 -26.79 -7.58 -0.39
C LEU A 147 -25.70 -6.51 -0.54
N LYS A 148 -24.48 -6.85 -0.14
CA LYS A 148 -23.32 -5.98 -0.36
C LYS A 148 -22.81 -6.16 -1.77
N ALA A 149 -22.85 -5.09 -2.56
CA ALA A 149 -22.31 -5.08 -3.91
C ALA A 149 -20.84 -5.52 -3.87
N LEU A 150 -20.53 -6.56 -4.61
CA LEU A 150 -19.15 -6.92 -4.89
C LEU A 150 -18.66 -5.91 -5.92
N VAL A 151 -17.79 -4.99 -5.52
CA VAL A 151 -17.12 -4.08 -6.46
C VAL A 151 -16.16 -4.92 -7.31
N HIS A 152 -16.70 -5.59 -8.31
CA HIS A 152 -15.99 -6.40 -9.29
C HIS A 152 -16.15 -5.73 -10.66
N GLY A 153 -15.51 -4.58 -10.85
CA GLY A 153 -15.05 -4.28 -12.20
C GLY A 153 -14.14 -5.44 -12.63
N HIS A 154 -14.20 -5.89 -13.89
CA HIS A 154 -13.34 -6.96 -14.41
C HIS A 154 -11.89 -6.75 -13.95
N ARG A 155 -11.52 -7.42 -12.85
CA ARG A 155 -10.16 -7.41 -12.33
C ARG A 155 -9.44 -8.39 -13.22
N ALA A 156 -8.53 -7.90 -14.05
CA ALA A 156 -7.64 -8.78 -14.77
C ALA A 156 -6.77 -9.50 -13.74
N THR A 157 -7.17 -10.70 -13.36
CA THR A 157 -6.55 -11.47 -12.29
C THR A 157 -5.45 -12.32 -12.88
N ASP A 158 -4.23 -11.79 -12.92
CA ASP A 158 -3.04 -12.51 -13.35
C ASP A 158 -2.52 -13.39 -12.20
N PRO A 159 -2.61 -14.73 -12.32
CA PRO A 159 -2.20 -15.66 -11.26
C PRO A 159 -0.67 -15.81 -11.14
N GLY A 160 0.09 -15.32 -12.13
CA GLY A 160 1.55 -15.25 -12.11
C GLY A 160 2.11 -14.03 -11.36
N ARG A 161 1.26 -13.16 -10.80
CA ARG A 161 1.69 -11.98 -10.05
C ARG A 161 1.72 -12.22 -8.55
N HIS A 162 2.61 -11.50 -7.87
CA HIS A 162 2.77 -11.64 -6.42
C HIS A 162 1.55 -11.12 -5.67
N ARG A 163 1.20 -11.82 -4.59
CA ARG A 163 0.13 -11.50 -3.65
C ARG A 163 0.65 -11.62 -2.24
N LEU A 164 0.06 -10.86 -1.34
CA LEU A 164 0.33 -10.95 0.08
C LEU A 164 -0.74 -11.82 0.74
N LEU A 165 -0.29 -12.86 1.45
CA LEU A 165 -1.10 -13.70 2.32
C LEU A 165 -0.69 -13.43 3.77
N LEU A 166 -1.66 -13.11 4.62
CA LEU A 166 -1.46 -12.79 6.04
C LEU A 166 -2.27 -13.74 6.91
N TRP A 167 -1.68 -14.22 8.01
CA TRP A 167 -2.34 -15.02 9.03
C TRP A 167 -1.76 -14.78 10.42
N SER A 168 -2.49 -15.18 11.45
CA SER A 168 -2.07 -15.07 12.85
C SER A 168 -2.70 -16.15 13.72
N GLY A 169 -2.07 -16.46 14.86
CA GLY A 169 -2.63 -17.27 15.93
C GLY A 169 -2.47 -16.59 17.29
N ARG A 170 -3.27 -17.02 18.27
CA ARG A 170 -3.17 -16.55 19.66
C ARG A 170 -1.84 -16.93 20.31
N ASP A 171 -1.28 -18.06 19.90
CA ASP A 171 0.01 -18.61 20.30
C ASP A 171 0.62 -19.41 19.12
N GLU A 172 1.79 -20.00 19.32
CA GLU A 172 2.49 -20.78 18.29
C GLU A 172 1.70 -22.01 17.83
N ARG A 173 0.93 -22.66 18.72
CA ARG A 173 0.14 -23.85 18.35
C ARG A 173 -1.07 -23.45 17.52
N ASP A 174 -1.74 -22.37 17.89
CA ASP A 174 -2.87 -21.83 17.15
C ASP A 174 -2.43 -21.30 15.78
N GLU A 175 -1.26 -20.64 15.68
CA GLU A 175 -0.68 -20.26 14.38
C GLU A 175 -0.40 -21.48 13.51
N GLN A 176 0.20 -22.53 14.06
CA GLN A 176 0.49 -23.77 13.33
C GLN A 176 -0.78 -24.44 12.83
N ARG A 177 -1.84 -24.44 13.64
CA ARG A 177 -3.16 -24.93 13.24
C ARG A 177 -3.74 -24.11 12.08
N VAL A 178 -3.78 -22.78 12.21
CA VAL A 178 -4.28 -21.87 11.15
C VAL A 178 -3.49 -22.06 9.86
N ARG A 179 -2.16 -22.10 9.94
CA ARG A 179 -1.29 -22.34 8.79
C ARG A 179 -1.53 -23.73 8.18
N GLY A 180 -1.72 -24.76 9.01
CA GLY A 180 -2.08 -26.11 8.58
C GLY A 180 -3.41 -26.19 7.84
N GLU A 181 -4.40 -25.38 8.24
CA GLU A 181 -5.71 -25.25 7.57
C GLU A 181 -5.62 -24.48 6.25
N LEU A 182 -4.70 -23.51 6.14
CA LEU A 182 -4.46 -22.75 4.90
C LEU A 182 -3.85 -23.61 3.79
N LEU A 183 -2.96 -24.55 4.13
CA LEU A 183 -2.18 -25.29 3.12
C LEU A 183 -3.06 -26.11 2.16
N PRO A 184 -4.04 -26.92 2.63
CA PRO A 184 -4.95 -27.65 1.73
C PRO A 184 -5.76 -26.72 0.81
N LEU A 185 -6.19 -25.56 1.31
CA LEU A 185 -6.90 -24.56 0.51
C LEU A 185 -6.01 -24.07 -0.64
N LEU A 186 -4.78 -23.67 -0.33
CA LEU A 186 -3.81 -23.20 -1.33
C LEU A 186 -3.42 -24.28 -2.34
N SER A 187 -3.38 -25.54 -1.92
CA SER A 187 -3.09 -26.68 -2.81
C SER A 187 -4.28 -27.10 -3.69
N ALA A 188 -5.51 -26.89 -3.23
CA ALA A 188 -6.73 -27.28 -3.96
C ALA A 188 -7.30 -26.17 -4.86
N LEU A 189 -6.88 -24.91 -4.67
CA LEU A 189 -7.33 -23.78 -5.46
C LEU A 189 -6.90 -23.91 -6.92
N HIS A 190 -7.85 -23.73 -7.83
CA HIS A 190 -7.52 -23.53 -9.24
C HIS A 190 -6.63 -22.28 -9.37
N HIS A 191 -5.63 -22.35 -10.24
CA HIS A 191 -4.63 -21.28 -10.39
C HIS A 191 -5.28 -19.92 -10.68
N GLU A 192 -6.38 -19.92 -11.46
CA GLU A 192 -7.15 -18.73 -11.82
C GLU A 192 -7.99 -18.15 -10.67
N ALA A 193 -8.28 -18.93 -9.63
CA ALA A 193 -9.03 -18.50 -8.46
C ALA A 193 -8.13 -17.87 -7.37
N PHE A 194 -6.81 -18.11 -7.42
CA PHE A 194 -5.85 -17.55 -6.47
C PHE A 194 -5.93 -16.02 -6.32
N PRO A 195 -6.14 -15.22 -7.38
CA PRO A 195 -6.23 -13.76 -7.23
C PRO A 195 -7.51 -13.27 -6.54
N ALA A 196 -8.52 -14.12 -6.38
CA ALA A 196 -9.75 -13.82 -5.64
C ALA A 196 -9.58 -14.04 -4.12
N LEU A 197 -8.43 -14.57 -3.68
CA LEU A 197 -8.16 -14.73 -2.25
C LEU A 197 -8.11 -13.37 -1.56
N PRO A 198 -8.80 -13.21 -0.42
CA PRO A 198 -8.68 -12.00 0.38
C PRO A 198 -7.23 -11.85 0.88
N THR A 199 -6.72 -10.61 0.84
CA THR A 199 -5.38 -10.17 1.28
C THR A 199 -4.97 -10.71 2.64
N THR A 200 -5.96 -10.76 3.50
CA THR A 200 -5.90 -11.36 4.82
C THR A 200 -6.77 -12.59 4.74
N VAL A 201 -6.33 -13.71 5.28
CA VAL A 201 -7.28 -14.73 5.73
C VAL A 201 -7.56 -14.40 7.19
N PRO A 202 -8.44 -13.43 7.52
CA PRO A 202 -8.85 -13.26 8.89
C PRO A 202 -9.65 -14.51 9.23
N CYS A 203 -9.15 -15.32 10.14
CA CYS A 203 -10.00 -16.21 10.90
C CYS A 203 -10.90 -15.36 11.82
N GLY A 204 -11.78 -14.51 11.26
CA GLY A 204 -12.89 -13.79 11.91
C GLY A 204 -12.64 -13.14 13.28
N THR A 205 -11.39 -12.87 13.66
CA THR A 205 -10.96 -12.43 14.99
C THR A 205 -9.86 -11.39 14.85
N GLU A 206 -9.64 -10.59 15.89
CA GLU A 206 -8.52 -9.66 15.96
C GLU A 206 -7.18 -10.41 15.75
N PRO A 207 -6.20 -9.82 15.04
CA PRO A 207 -4.92 -10.46 14.79
C PRO A 207 -4.21 -10.86 16.09
N GLY A 208 -3.92 -12.16 16.24
CA GLY A 208 -3.15 -12.68 17.36
C GLY A 208 -1.68 -12.21 17.35
N PRO A 209 -0.95 -12.39 18.46
CA PRO A 209 0.44 -11.95 18.58
C PRO A 209 1.42 -12.80 17.76
N VAL A 210 1.10 -14.06 17.42
CA VAL A 210 1.97 -14.90 16.58
C VAL A 210 1.53 -14.77 15.14
N ARG A 211 2.36 -14.16 14.31
CA ARG A 211 1.97 -13.68 12.97
C ARG A 211 2.86 -14.23 11.88
N GLY A 212 2.26 -14.72 10.81
CA GLY A 212 2.96 -15.13 9.61
C GLY A 212 2.48 -14.34 8.38
N ALA A 213 3.37 -14.23 7.39
CA ALA A 213 3.06 -13.61 6.12
C ALA A 213 3.85 -14.28 4.99
N ALA A 214 3.29 -14.25 3.79
CA ALA A 214 3.94 -14.75 2.57
C ALA A 214 3.62 -13.84 1.39
N VAL A 215 4.65 -13.49 0.60
CA VAL A 215 4.50 -12.87 -0.71
C VAL A 215 4.74 -13.94 -1.76
N THR A 216 3.71 -14.29 -2.53
CA THR A 216 3.76 -15.47 -3.42
C THR A 216 2.88 -15.31 -4.65
N VAL A 217 3.17 -16.10 -5.68
CA VAL A 217 2.30 -16.35 -6.83
C VAL A 217 1.47 -17.61 -6.59
N ALA A 218 0.45 -17.85 -7.42
CA ALA A 218 -0.47 -18.98 -7.26
C ALA A 218 0.25 -20.33 -7.23
N ALA A 219 1.12 -20.58 -8.22
CA ALA A 219 1.88 -21.82 -8.36
C ALA A 219 2.80 -22.18 -7.18
N LEU A 220 3.20 -21.19 -6.37
CA LEU A 220 4.14 -21.36 -5.26
C LEU A 220 3.50 -21.15 -3.88
N SER A 221 2.19 -20.90 -3.83
CA SER A 221 1.51 -20.39 -2.65
C SER A 221 1.60 -21.32 -1.43
N ALA A 222 1.20 -22.58 -1.59
CA ALA A 222 1.28 -23.58 -0.52
C ALA A 222 2.73 -23.79 -0.03
N ALA A 223 3.68 -23.92 -0.96
CA ALA A 223 5.09 -24.12 -0.62
C ALA A 223 5.69 -22.91 0.14
N THR A 224 5.31 -21.70 -0.26
CA THR A 224 5.81 -20.46 0.37
C THR A 224 5.21 -20.28 1.77
N VAL A 225 3.90 -20.52 1.93
CA VAL A 225 3.24 -20.46 3.25
C VAL A 225 3.78 -21.53 4.19
N HIS A 226 4.03 -22.74 3.71
CA HIS A 226 4.62 -23.82 4.52
C HIS A 226 6.00 -23.45 5.07
N LYS A 227 6.84 -22.78 4.26
CA LYS A 227 8.21 -22.37 4.64
C LYS A 227 8.27 -21.04 5.41
N ALA A 228 7.18 -20.28 5.44
CA ALA A 228 7.15 -19.00 6.10
C ALA A 228 7.36 -19.15 7.62
N LYS A 229 8.13 -18.22 8.20
CA LYS A 229 8.37 -18.16 9.64
C LYS A 229 7.36 -17.22 10.28
N ALA A 230 6.70 -17.68 11.33
CA ALA A 230 5.91 -16.81 12.18
C ALA A 230 6.80 -16.01 13.13
N VAL A 231 6.35 -14.82 13.52
CA VAL A 231 7.00 -13.92 14.44
C VAL A 231 6.04 -13.61 15.57
N THR A 232 6.51 -13.68 16.81
CA THR A 232 5.74 -13.27 17.99
C THR A 232 5.92 -11.77 18.21
N ALA A 233 4.87 -11.00 17.96
CA ALA A 233 4.78 -9.56 18.17
C ALA A 233 3.68 -9.26 19.19
N THR A 234 4.03 -9.17 20.47
CA THR A 234 3.10 -8.84 21.56
C THR A 234 2.67 -7.38 21.56
N ARG A 235 3.52 -6.49 21.02
CA ARG A 235 3.21 -5.09 20.74
C ARG A 235 3.85 -4.67 19.41
N PRO A 236 3.21 -3.76 18.64
CA PRO A 236 3.84 -3.22 17.44
C PRO A 236 5.09 -2.41 17.80
N ARG A 237 6.21 -2.66 17.12
CA ARG A 237 7.37 -1.76 17.24
C ARG A 237 7.03 -0.39 16.63
N PRO A 238 7.40 0.73 17.28
CA PRO A 238 7.24 2.05 16.68
C PRO A 238 7.92 2.14 15.30
N VAL A 239 7.33 2.92 14.40
CA VAL A 239 7.79 3.02 13.00
C VAL A 239 8.45 4.37 12.77
N ALA A 240 9.64 4.36 12.18
CA ALA A 240 10.26 5.57 11.64
C ALA A 240 10.38 5.49 10.12
N LEU A 241 9.98 6.55 9.41
CA LEU A 241 10.18 6.64 7.96
C LEU A 241 11.52 7.29 7.66
N LEU A 242 12.30 6.65 6.79
CA LEU A 242 13.58 7.14 6.31
C LEU A 242 13.46 7.58 4.85
N PHE A 243 13.90 8.79 4.54
CA PHE A 243 13.82 9.36 3.19
C PHE A 243 15.22 9.58 2.61
N PRO A 244 15.62 8.85 1.54
CA PRO A 244 16.96 9.00 0.96
C PRO A 244 17.15 10.34 0.25
N GLY A 245 18.41 10.71 0.04
CA GLY A 245 18.80 11.87 -0.76
C GLY A 245 19.10 11.53 -2.21
N GLN A 246 19.60 12.54 -2.93
CA GLN A 246 20.14 12.37 -4.28
C GLN A 246 21.26 11.31 -4.30
N GLY A 247 21.31 10.54 -5.39
CA GLY A 247 22.15 9.36 -5.59
C GLY A 247 21.36 8.06 -5.53
N SER A 248 20.15 8.09 -4.98
CA SER A 248 19.23 6.95 -4.93
C SER A 248 18.41 6.80 -6.22
N GLN A 249 18.25 7.86 -7.02
CA GLN A 249 17.41 7.83 -8.21
C GLN A 249 17.83 6.80 -9.24
N HIS A 250 16.86 6.22 -9.96
CA HIS A 250 17.10 5.44 -11.17
C HIS A 250 15.91 5.53 -12.11
N HIS A 251 16.13 5.15 -13.36
CA HIS A 251 15.07 5.07 -14.36
C HIS A 251 13.94 4.15 -13.88
N ALA A 252 12.69 4.57 -14.14
CA ALA A 252 11.45 3.87 -13.77
C ALA A 252 11.31 3.48 -12.28
N MET A 253 12.05 4.12 -11.35
CA MET A 253 11.89 3.84 -9.92
C MET A 253 10.44 4.06 -9.47
N ALA A 254 9.87 3.12 -8.72
CA ALA A 254 8.48 3.14 -8.25
C ALA A 254 7.40 3.18 -9.35
N ALA A 255 7.76 3.08 -10.64
CA ALA A 255 6.79 3.17 -11.73
C ALA A 255 5.77 2.03 -11.68
N GLY A 256 6.11 0.89 -11.06
CA GLY A 256 5.17 -0.21 -10.83
C GLY A 256 3.99 0.12 -9.91
N LEU A 257 4.07 1.22 -9.14
CA LEU A 257 3.04 1.68 -8.22
C LEU A 257 2.12 2.74 -8.86
N TYR A 258 2.62 3.49 -9.84
CA TYR A 258 1.85 4.55 -10.50
C TYR A 258 0.66 3.99 -11.29
N GLY A 259 -0.53 4.53 -11.02
CA GLY A 259 -1.80 4.02 -11.55
C GLY A 259 -2.26 2.68 -10.97
N ARG A 260 -1.53 2.13 -9.98
CA ARG A 260 -1.87 0.86 -9.30
C ARG A 260 -2.16 1.06 -7.82
N GLU A 261 -1.34 1.85 -7.14
CA GLU A 261 -1.56 2.23 -5.75
C GLU A 261 -2.15 3.66 -5.71
N PRO A 262 -3.42 3.83 -5.30
CA PRO A 262 -4.11 5.11 -5.42
C PRO A 262 -3.50 6.24 -4.59
N VAL A 263 -3.01 5.94 -3.38
CA VAL A 263 -2.47 6.97 -2.47
C VAL A 263 -1.14 7.50 -2.99
N PHE A 264 -0.26 6.60 -3.44
CA PHE A 264 0.99 6.91 -4.12
C PHE A 264 0.72 7.74 -5.37
N THR A 265 -0.20 7.30 -6.23
CA THR A 265 -0.52 7.99 -7.49
C THR A 265 -1.01 9.41 -7.22
N ALA A 266 -1.96 9.57 -6.30
CA ALA A 266 -2.50 10.89 -5.94
C ALA A 266 -1.45 11.81 -5.30
N ALA A 267 -0.62 11.28 -4.39
CA ALA A 267 0.44 12.05 -3.74
C ALA A 267 1.55 12.47 -4.71
N PHE A 268 1.92 11.59 -5.62
CA PHE A 268 2.90 11.86 -6.67
C PHE A 268 2.38 12.94 -7.64
N ASP A 269 1.16 12.79 -8.14
CA ASP A 269 0.55 13.78 -9.04
C ASP A 269 0.35 15.14 -8.35
N ALA A 270 -0.02 15.15 -7.06
CA ALA A 270 -0.11 16.39 -6.28
C ALA A 270 1.26 17.10 -6.19
N ALA A 271 2.34 16.38 -5.88
CA ALA A 271 3.67 16.96 -5.83
C ALA A 271 4.10 17.54 -7.18
N LEU A 272 3.88 16.81 -8.28
CA LEU A 272 4.21 17.30 -9.63
C LEU A 272 3.35 18.48 -10.06
N SER A 273 2.07 18.55 -9.65
CA SER A 273 1.18 19.66 -10.02
C SER A 273 1.68 21.00 -9.49
N HIS A 274 2.39 21.01 -8.37
CA HIS A 274 3.00 22.21 -7.79
C HIS A 274 4.32 22.61 -8.46
N MET A 275 4.86 21.81 -9.39
CA MET A 275 6.10 22.12 -10.13
C MET A 275 5.84 22.93 -11.42
N GLY A 276 4.57 23.27 -11.72
CA GLY A 276 4.20 23.95 -12.96
C GLY A 276 4.54 23.12 -14.21
N ASP A 277 5.10 23.77 -15.24
CA ASP A 277 5.43 23.14 -16.52
C ASP A 277 6.48 22.03 -16.42
N GLU A 278 7.31 22.05 -15.37
CA GLU A 278 8.33 21.02 -15.14
C GLU A 278 7.73 19.69 -14.68
N GLY A 279 6.60 19.72 -13.96
CA GLY A 279 5.94 18.50 -13.44
C GLY A 279 5.60 17.49 -14.54
N PRO A 280 4.84 17.88 -15.58
CA PRO A 280 4.55 17.02 -16.72
C PRO A 280 5.80 16.51 -17.45
N ARG A 281 6.84 17.34 -17.58
CA ARG A 281 8.12 16.97 -18.24
C ARG A 281 8.87 15.91 -17.44
N ILE A 282 8.99 16.11 -16.13
CA ILE A 282 9.61 15.14 -15.21
C ILE A 282 8.87 13.80 -15.26
N ARG A 283 7.53 13.81 -15.26
CA ARG A 283 6.72 12.59 -15.39
C ARG A 283 6.97 11.86 -16.72
N ALA A 284 6.97 12.61 -17.83
CA ALA A 284 7.21 12.04 -19.16
C ALA A 284 8.61 11.41 -19.25
N ASP A 285 9.64 12.11 -18.78
CA ASP A 285 11.00 11.61 -18.74
C ASP A 285 11.16 10.39 -17.80
N TRP A 286 10.42 10.35 -16.69
CA TRP A 286 10.42 9.21 -15.76
C TRP A 286 9.82 7.94 -16.34
N LEU A 287 8.70 8.06 -17.06
CA LEU A 287 7.95 6.92 -17.60
C LEU A 287 8.35 6.52 -19.03
N THR A 288 9.19 7.30 -19.72
CA THR A 288 9.60 6.97 -21.08
C THR A 288 10.57 5.78 -21.12
N ASP A 289 10.30 4.81 -21.98
CA ASP A 289 11.25 3.75 -22.34
C ASP A 289 12.30 4.24 -23.37
N GLY A 290 12.14 5.47 -23.87
CA GLY A 290 13.03 6.11 -24.83
C GLY A 290 14.21 6.85 -24.18
N ARG A 291 14.89 7.69 -24.97
CA ARG A 291 15.92 8.60 -24.44
C ARG A 291 15.26 9.77 -23.73
N PRO A 292 15.46 9.96 -22.42
CA PRO A 292 14.92 11.11 -21.73
C PRO A 292 15.61 12.40 -22.20
N LEU A 293 14.92 13.53 -22.10
CA LEU A 293 15.49 14.83 -22.45
C LEU A 293 16.61 15.21 -21.48
N ILE A 294 16.41 14.93 -20.19
CA ILE A 294 17.38 15.19 -19.12
C ILE A 294 17.82 13.86 -18.48
N PRO A 295 19.13 13.58 -18.35
CA PRO A 295 19.63 12.40 -17.65
C PRO A 295 19.08 12.27 -16.24
N ILE A 296 18.87 11.04 -15.76
CA ILE A 296 18.29 10.79 -14.43
C ILE A 296 19.13 11.38 -13.29
N ASP A 297 20.46 11.49 -13.47
CA ASP A 297 21.40 12.02 -12.48
C ASP A 297 21.57 13.55 -12.55
N ASP A 298 21.00 14.21 -13.55
CA ASP A 298 20.98 15.68 -13.59
C ASP A 298 20.06 16.20 -12.47
N VAL A 299 20.58 17.12 -11.66
CA VAL A 299 19.88 17.64 -10.48
C VAL A 299 18.51 18.25 -10.79
N ARG A 300 18.33 18.80 -12.01
CA ARG A 300 17.04 19.35 -12.47
C ARG A 300 15.94 18.32 -12.55
N ARG A 301 16.32 17.05 -12.72
CA ARG A 301 15.40 15.92 -12.75
C ARG A 301 15.47 15.10 -11.46
N ALA A 302 16.67 14.82 -10.96
CA ALA A 302 16.89 13.91 -9.84
C ALA A 302 16.16 14.35 -8.57
N GLN A 303 16.36 15.59 -8.11
CA GLN A 303 15.79 16.03 -6.82
C GLN A 303 14.27 16.21 -6.87
N PRO A 304 13.68 16.87 -7.89
CA PRO A 304 12.22 16.99 -7.94
C PRO A 304 11.52 15.63 -8.06
N LEU A 305 12.05 14.73 -8.89
CA LEU A 305 11.48 13.39 -9.05
C LEU A 305 11.61 12.55 -7.77
N LEU A 306 12.78 12.57 -7.12
CA LEU A 306 12.97 11.89 -5.83
C LEU A 306 12.03 12.42 -4.77
N PHE A 307 11.90 13.75 -4.64
CA PHE A 307 10.97 14.36 -3.70
C PHE A 307 9.54 13.83 -3.91
N ALA A 308 9.06 13.82 -5.17
CA ALA A 308 7.72 13.34 -5.49
C ALA A 308 7.54 11.83 -5.19
N VAL A 309 8.52 10.99 -5.54
CA VAL A 309 8.48 9.54 -5.27
C VAL A 309 8.52 9.25 -3.78
N ASP A 310 9.48 9.83 -3.05
CA ASP A 310 9.70 9.58 -1.63
C ASP A 310 8.52 10.09 -0.79
N TYR A 311 7.99 11.27 -1.13
CA TYR A 311 6.76 11.80 -0.54
C TYR A 311 5.59 10.84 -0.77
N ALA A 312 5.38 10.39 -2.01
CA ALA A 312 4.30 9.48 -2.35
C ALA A 312 4.41 8.13 -1.63
N LEU A 313 5.61 7.58 -1.48
CA LEU A 313 5.88 6.36 -0.70
C LEU A 313 5.57 6.56 0.79
N GLY A 314 5.99 7.69 1.37
CA GLY A 314 5.67 8.02 2.77
C GLY A 314 4.16 8.15 2.98
N ARG A 315 3.46 8.83 2.06
CA ARG A 315 1.99 8.96 2.09
C ARG A 315 1.28 7.62 1.92
N MET A 316 1.79 6.72 1.06
CA MET A 316 1.26 5.36 0.88
C MET A 316 1.32 4.57 2.18
N VAL A 317 2.46 4.56 2.89
CA VAL A 317 2.58 3.84 4.18
C VAL A 317 1.60 4.41 5.21
N ILE A 318 1.49 5.73 5.31
CA ILE A 318 0.49 6.39 6.19
C ILE A 318 -0.94 6.02 5.76
N GLY A 319 -1.20 5.95 4.45
CA GLY A 319 -2.48 5.56 3.86
C GLY A 319 -2.89 4.12 4.16
N TRP A 320 -1.93 3.25 4.49
CA TRP A 320 -2.21 1.90 5.00
C TRP A 320 -2.68 1.90 6.46
N GLY A 321 -2.72 3.05 7.14
CA GLY A 321 -3.07 3.16 8.55
C GLY A 321 -1.88 3.02 9.49
N VAL A 322 -0.65 2.93 8.97
CA VAL A 322 0.57 2.96 9.78
C VAL A 322 0.76 4.37 10.34
N ARG A 323 0.98 4.47 11.65
CA ARG A 323 1.26 5.73 12.33
C ARG A 323 2.76 5.80 12.64
N PRO A 324 3.58 6.46 11.80
CA PRO A 324 4.97 6.66 12.14
C PRO A 324 5.08 7.50 13.41
N THR A 325 6.11 7.22 14.21
CA THR A 325 6.45 7.94 15.44
C THR A 325 7.65 8.85 15.27
N ALA A 326 8.39 8.71 14.16
CA ALA A 326 9.48 9.59 13.78
C ALA A 326 9.72 9.59 12.26
N VAL A 327 10.42 10.60 11.78
CA VAL A 327 10.97 10.67 10.42
C VAL A 327 12.44 11.10 10.46
N LEU A 328 13.21 10.65 9.48
CA LEU A 328 14.60 11.04 9.27
C LEU A 328 14.88 11.10 7.77
N GLY A 329 15.38 12.25 7.31
CA GLY A 329 15.79 12.43 5.92
C GLY A 329 17.30 12.51 5.75
N HIS A 330 17.80 12.04 4.61
CA HIS A 330 19.19 12.19 4.23
C HIS A 330 19.33 13.28 3.16
N SER A 331 20.11 14.33 3.44
CA SER A 331 20.32 15.44 2.51
C SER A 331 18.98 16.02 2.00
N ALA A 332 18.69 15.92 0.69
CA ALA A 332 17.44 16.36 0.08
C ALA A 332 16.19 15.63 0.61
N GLY A 333 16.34 14.40 1.10
CA GLY A 333 15.24 13.65 1.73
C GLY A 333 14.73 14.30 3.01
N GLU A 334 15.48 15.22 3.62
CA GLU A 334 15.03 15.97 4.79
C GLU A 334 13.88 16.94 4.48
N LEU A 335 13.79 17.45 3.25
CA LEU A 335 12.62 18.24 2.81
C LEU A 335 11.36 17.35 2.72
N VAL A 336 11.51 16.08 2.35
CA VAL A 336 10.39 15.11 2.36
C VAL A 336 9.99 14.83 3.81
N ALA A 337 10.96 14.57 4.69
CA ALA A 337 10.72 14.35 6.12
C ALA A 337 10.00 15.55 6.76
N ALA A 338 10.43 16.78 6.47
CA ALA A 338 9.81 18.02 6.90
C ALA A 338 8.36 18.15 6.44
N THR A 339 8.10 17.80 5.18
CA THR A 339 6.75 17.84 4.60
C THR A 339 5.83 16.81 5.27
N ILE A 340 6.30 15.58 5.47
CA ILE A 340 5.54 14.51 6.15
C ILE A 340 5.30 14.84 7.62
N ALA A 341 6.26 15.49 8.28
CA ALA A 341 6.13 15.93 9.66
C ALA A 341 5.32 17.21 9.85
N GLY A 342 4.80 17.81 8.77
CA GLY A 342 3.98 19.02 8.82
C GLY A 342 4.74 20.32 9.10
N ALA A 343 6.07 20.28 9.06
CA ALA A 343 6.90 21.47 9.24
C ALA A 343 6.78 22.46 8.06
N VAL A 344 6.41 21.95 6.89
CA VAL A 344 6.15 22.74 5.68
C VAL A 344 5.03 22.08 4.88
N ALA A 345 4.17 22.89 4.24
CA ALA A 345 3.10 22.35 3.40
C ALA A 345 3.66 21.85 2.06
N LEU A 346 2.99 20.88 1.42
CA LEU A 346 3.43 20.33 0.13
C LEU A 346 3.76 21.37 -0.96
N PRO A 347 2.89 22.37 -1.28
CA PRO A 347 3.22 23.37 -2.31
C PRO A 347 4.47 24.19 -1.97
N ASP A 348 4.64 24.53 -0.70
CA ASP A 348 5.78 25.29 -0.20
C ASP A 348 7.05 24.44 -0.25
N ALA A 349 6.98 23.16 0.13
CA ALA A 349 8.10 22.23 0.04
C ALA A 349 8.55 21.98 -1.40
N VAL A 350 7.60 21.89 -2.34
CA VAL A 350 7.91 21.82 -3.77
C VAL A 350 8.62 23.09 -4.23
N THR A 351 8.14 24.27 -3.80
CA THR A 351 8.83 25.55 -4.05
C THR A 351 10.25 25.53 -3.51
N MET A 352 10.44 24.99 -2.29
CA MET A 352 11.78 24.84 -1.69
C MET A 352 12.70 23.99 -2.56
N VAL A 353 12.25 22.81 -2.99
CA VAL A 353 13.02 21.89 -3.84
C VAL A 353 13.36 22.52 -5.19
N MET A 354 12.38 23.15 -5.86
CA MET A 354 12.59 23.75 -7.17
C MET A 354 13.60 24.91 -7.10
N GLU A 355 13.50 25.76 -6.08
CA GLU A 355 14.44 26.85 -5.88
C GLU A 355 15.85 26.36 -5.52
N ARG A 356 15.94 25.35 -4.66
CA ARG A 356 17.20 24.66 -4.33
C ARG A 356 17.93 24.21 -5.61
N VAL A 357 17.21 23.52 -6.49
CA VAL A 357 17.73 23.03 -7.77
C VAL A 357 18.13 24.19 -8.68
N ARG A 358 17.26 25.20 -8.81
CA ARG A 358 17.49 26.37 -9.67
C ARG A 358 18.76 27.14 -9.29
N GLN A 359 19.08 27.23 -8.01
CA GLN A 359 20.29 27.89 -7.54
C GLN A 359 21.52 26.98 -7.62
N ALA A 360 21.37 25.69 -7.30
CA ALA A 360 22.46 24.73 -7.36
C ALA A 360 23.08 24.61 -8.76
N VAL A 361 22.27 24.65 -9.83
CA VAL A 361 22.77 24.55 -11.21
C VAL A 361 23.60 25.75 -11.69
N LYS A 362 23.60 26.87 -10.95
CA LYS A 362 24.41 28.05 -11.26
C LYS A 362 25.82 27.97 -10.70
N ILE A 363 26.05 27.04 -9.76
CA ILE A 363 27.35 26.86 -9.11
C ILE A 363 28.30 26.14 -10.09
N PRO A 364 29.58 26.53 -10.15
CA PRO A 364 30.57 25.85 -10.96
C PRO A 364 30.59 24.33 -10.71
N PRO A 365 30.86 23.52 -11.75
CA PRO A 365 30.92 22.07 -11.60
C PRO A 365 31.92 21.63 -10.54
N GLY A 366 31.55 20.61 -9.79
CA GLY A 366 32.39 19.94 -8.81
C GLY A 366 32.05 18.46 -8.76
N GLY A 367 32.21 17.84 -7.60
CA GLY A 367 31.79 16.46 -7.43
C GLY A 367 31.78 15.99 -5.99
N MET A 368 31.61 14.68 -5.84
CA MET A 368 31.61 14.01 -4.54
C MET A 368 32.40 12.69 -4.59
N LEU A 369 33.04 12.33 -3.48
CA LEU A 369 33.75 11.06 -3.28
C LEU A 369 33.14 10.31 -2.10
N ALA A 370 32.88 9.02 -2.26
CA ALA A 370 32.65 8.11 -1.15
C ALA A 370 33.98 7.49 -0.72
N VAL A 371 34.31 7.59 0.57
CA VAL A 371 35.55 7.07 1.14
C VAL A 371 35.22 6.09 2.25
N ALA A 372 35.82 4.90 2.19
CA ALA A 372 35.70 3.89 3.24
C ALA A 372 36.61 4.23 4.43
N ALA A 373 36.24 5.26 5.19
CA ALA A 373 36.97 5.75 6.35
C ALA A 373 36.05 6.53 7.30
N GLU A 374 36.50 6.66 8.55
CA GLU A 374 35.93 7.56 9.56
C GLU A 374 36.32 9.01 9.29
N GLU A 375 35.52 9.95 9.80
CA GLU A 375 35.68 11.39 9.62
C GLU A 375 37.08 11.85 10.05
N GLU A 376 37.53 11.41 11.23
CA GLU A 376 38.79 11.77 11.87
C GLU A 376 39.99 11.41 10.99
N ARG A 377 39.90 10.27 10.29
CA ARG A 377 40.97 9.80 9.39
C ARG A 377 41.07 10.66 8.13
N LEU A 378 39.99 11.34 7.73
CA LEU A 378 39.95 12.18 6.54
C LEU A 378 40.33 13.64 6.80
N ARG A 379 40.24 14.12 8.05
CA ARG A 379 40.61 15.50 8.42
C ARG A 379 41.97 15.96 7.85
N PRO A 380 43.06 15.16 7.87
CA PRO A 380 44.36 15.57 7.33
C PRO A 380 44.41 15.75 5.80
N TYR A 381 43.39 15.31 5.07
CA TYR A 381 43.32 15.43 3.61
C TYR A 381 42.48 16.63 3.16
N LEU A 382 41.67 17.20 4.06
CA LEU A 382 40.77 18.31 3.73
C LEU A 382 41.55 19.58 3.38
N ARG A 383 40.89 20.41 2.56
CA ARG A 383 41.34 21.74 2.13
C ARG A 383 40.20 22.72 2.34
N ASP A 384 40.45 24.02 2.21
CA ASP A 384 39.42 25.05 2.38
C ASP A 384 38.23 24.89 1.41
N ASP A 385 38.45 24.25 0.25
CA ASP A 385 37.47 24.04 -0.82
C ASP A 385 36.92 22.60 -0.90
N VAL A 386 37.43 21.66 -0.10
CA VAL A 386 36.94 20.28 -0.02
C VAL A 386 36.55 19.92 1.40
N ALA A 387 35.26 19.72 1.61
CA ALA A 387 34.67 19.45 2.91
C ALA A 387 34.17 18.02 3.04
N ILE A 388 33.92 17.61 4.29
CA ILE A 388 33.12 16.42 4.58
C ILE A 388 31.67 16.75 4.24
N ALA A 389 31.14 16.09 3.22
CA ALA A 389 29.79 16.26 2.76
C ALA A 389 28.77 15.48 3.60
N ALA A 390 29.14 14.28 4.04
CA ALA A 390 28.26 13.43 4.85
C ALA A 390 29.04 12.38 5.64
N VAL A 391 28.58 12.09 6.85
CA VAL A 391 29.02 10.99 7.70
C VAL A 391 27.86 10.00 7.80
N ASN A 392 27.89 8.95 6.97
CA ASN A 392 26.76 8.04 6.78
C ASN A 392 26.82 6.80 7.67
N ALA A 393 28.03 6.34 7.98
CA ALA A 393 28.35 5.25 8.90
C ALA A 393 29.85 5.31 9.24
N ASN A 394 30.33 4.53 10.22
CA ASN A 394 31.73 4.54 10.65
C ASN A 394 32.72 4.50 9.47
N GLN A 395 32.55 3.55 8.54
CA GLN A 395 33.43 3.41 7.38
C GLN A 395 32.74 3.88 6.09
N GLN A 396 32.00 4.99 6.16
CA GLN A 396 31.32 5.57 5.01
C GLN A 396 31.18 7.09 5.17
N THR A 397 32.20 7.80 4.71
CA THR A 397 32.25 9.27 4.73
C THR A 397 32.32 9.80 3.30
N MET A 398 31.61 10.90 3.05
CA MET A 398 31.56 11.57 1.77
C MET A 398 32.40 12.85 1.80
N LEU A 399 33.18 13.11 0.76
CA LEU A 399 33.84 14.39 0.52
C LEU A 399 33.20 15.10 -0.67
N ALA A 400 33.14 16.42 -0.66
CA ALA A 400 32.66 17.21 -1.80
C ALA A 400 33.46 18.50 -1.96
N GLY A 401 33.57 18.96 -3.21
CA GLY A 401 34.25 20.20 -3.56
C GLY A 401 34.47 20.34 -5.07
N PRO A 402 35.21 21.38 -5.50
CA PRO A 402 35.55 21.60 -6.91
C PRO A 402 36.31 20.42 -7.51
N ALA A 403 36.14 20.20 -8.83
CA ALA A 403 36.57 18.97 -9.49
C ALA A 403 38.08 18.68 -9.37
N GLU A 404 38.93 19.69 -9.55
CA GLU A 404 40.39 19.54 -9.50
C GLU A 404 40.91 19.26 -8.07
N PRO A 405 40.65 20.09 -7.05
CA PRO A 405 41.02 19.81 -5.65
C PRO A 405 40.52 18.44 -5.17
N LEU A 406 39.30 18.06 -5.55
CA LEU A 406 38.71 16.77 -5.19
C LEU A 406 39.46 15.61 -5.85
N ALA A 407 39.88 15.74 -7.10
CA ALA A 407 40.68 14.73 -7.80
C ALA A 407 42.07 14.54 -7.18
N GLU A 408 42.73 15.62 -6.77
CA GLU A 408 44.01 15.55 -6.06
C GLU A 408 43.88 14.81 -4.72
N ILE A 409 42.86 15.14 -3.93
CA ILE A 409 42.56 14.45 -2.67
C ILE A 409 42.26 12.97 -2.92
N ALA A 410 41.49 12.65 -3.96
CA ALA A 410 41.23 11.25 -4.32
C ALA A 410 42.53 10.50 -4.65
N GLY A 411 43.48 11.14 -5.34
CA GLY A 411 44.80 10.58 -5.64
C GLY A 411 45.60 10.26 -4.37
N ARG A 412 45.67 11.22 -3.44
CA ARG A 412 46.37 11.05 -2.15
C ARG A 412 45.74 9.94 -1.29
N LEU A 413 44.42 9.95 -1.14
CA LEU A 413 43.70 8.92 -0.38
C LEU A 413 43.97 7.52 -0.94
N ARG A 414 43.96 7.36 -2.27
CA ARG A 414 44.29 6.08 -2.91
C ARG A 414 45.75 5.68 -2.72
N ALA A 415 46.68 6.63 -2.78
CA ALA A 415 48.10 6.39 -2.50
C ALA A 415 48.32 5.89 -1.07
N ASP A 416 47.52 6.37 -0.12
CA ASP A 416 47.53 5.96 1.29
C ASP A 416 46.66 4.71 1.56
N GLY A 417 46.22 4.01 0.50
CA GLY A 417 45.55 2.71 0.57
C GLY A 417 44.06 2.76 0.94
N LEU A 418 43.42 3.93 0.88
CA LEU A 418 41.99 4.06 1.14
C LEU A 418 41.15 3.73 -0.10
N THR A 419 40.01 3.07 0.12
CA THR A 419 39.01 2.83 -0.93
C THR A 419 38.23 4.11 -1.19
N VAL A 420 38.33 4.64 -2.42
CA VAL A 420 37.69 5.89 -2.85
C VAL A 420 36.89 5.66 -4.13
N VAL A 421 35.59 5.96 -4.08
CA VAL A 421 34.65 5.86 -5.21
C VAL A 421 34.15 7.25 -5.57
N THR A 422 34.29 7.65 -6.83
CA THR A 422 33.69 8.88 -7.35
C THR A 422 32.19 8.67 -7.54
N VAL A 423 31.38 9.59 -7.02
CA VAL A 423 29.92 9.57 -7.19
C VAL A 423 29.56 10.34 -8.47
N PRO A 424 28.60 9.86 -9.28
CA PRO A 424 28.12 10.55 -10.48
C PRO A 424 27.23 11.76 -10.10
N ALA A 425 27.80 12.72 -9.37
CA ALA A 425 27.20 14.01 -9.04
C ALA A 425 28.10 15.10 -9.60
N THR A 426 27.52 16.05 -10.34
CA THR A 426 28.25 17.18 -10.97
C THR A 426 28.23 18.44 -10.12
N SER A 427 27.44 18.46 -9.04
CA SER A 427 27.35 19.55 -8.08
C SER A 427 28.06 19.17 -6.77
N PRO A 428 28.88 20.07 -6.20
CA PRO A 428 29.59 19.81 -4.95
C PRO A 428 28.68 20.09 -3.72
N PHE A 429 27.52 19.42 -3.64
CA PHE A 429 26.61 19.56 -2.50
C PHE A 429 27.32 19.26 -1.17
N HIS A 430 26.92 19.98 -0.11
CA HIS A 430 27.50 19.90 1.22
C HIS A 430 28.98 20.31 1.24
N SER A 431 29.29 21.41 0.55
CA SER A 431 30.61 22.04 0.57
C SER A 431 30.51 23.57 0.56
N PRO A 432 31.60 24.27 0.92
CA PRO A 432 31.68 25.73 0.85
C PRO A 432 31.38 26.30 -0.55
N ALA A 433 31.63 25.53 -1.62
CA ALA A 433 31.34 25.96 -2.99
C ALA A 433 29.85 26.26 -3.23
N MET A 434 28.96 25.71 -2.41
CA MET A 434 27.51 25.93 -2.51
C MET A 434 27.03 27.20 -1.78
N ALA A 435 27.91 27.94 -1.10
CA ALA A 435 27.53 29.12 -0.31
C ALA A 435 26.73 30.17 -1.10
N PRO A 436 27.10 30.53 -2.36
CA PRO A 436 26.31 31.48 -3.14
C PRO A 436 24.88 30.99 -3.44
N ALA A 437 24.71 29.68 -3.66
CA ALA A 437 23.39 29.09 -3.84
C ALA A 437 22.60 29.10 -2.53
N SER A 438 23.25 28.84 -1.39
CA SER A 438 22.61 28.87 -0.07
C SER A 438 22.03 30.26 0.24
N GLU A 439 22.80 31.32 -0.01
CA GLU A 439 22.34 32.71 0.17
C GLU A 439 21.13 33.05 -0.72
N ALA A 440 21.16 32.63 -1.98
CA ALA A 440 20.06 32.86 -2.91
C ALA A 440 18.79 32.06 -2.54
N VAL A 441 18.96 30.81 -2.09
CA VAL A 441 17.87 29.95 -1.60
C VAL A 441 17.23 30.52 -0.34
N GLU A 442 18.04 31.00 0.61
CA GLU A 442 17.54 31.60 1.85
C GLU A 442 16.61 32.77 1.58
N ALA A 443 16.96 33.63 0.61
CA ALA A 443 16.14 34.77 0.24
C ALA A 443 14.73 34.36 -0.22
N ALA A 444 14.63 33.27 -0.98
CA ALA A 444 13.36 32.73 -1.44
C ALA A 444 12.58 31.99 -0.34
N TYR A 445 13.26 31.47 0.69
CA TYR A 445 12.62 30.73 1.78
C TYR A 445 12.02 31.64 2.86
N ARG A 446 12.37 32.93 2.91
CA ARG A 446 11.91 33.85 3.97
C ARG A 446 10.39 33.98 4.06
N ASP A 447 9.72 33.91 2.92
CA ASP A 447 8.27 34.10 2.84
C ASP A 447 7.51 32.76 2.92
N ILE A 448 8.22 31.64 3.10
CA ILE A 448 7.62 30.33 3.20
C ILE A 448 7.08 30.10 4.62
N PRO A 449 5.80 29.74 4.80
CA PRO A 449 5.22 29.45 6.12
C PRO A 449 5.75 28.15 6.73
N LEU A 450 6.91 28.24 7.39
CA LEU A 450 7.48 27.15 8.19
C LEU A 450 6.74 26.99 9.52
N ARG A 451 6.68 25.76 10.02
CA ARG A 451 5.97 25.39 11.26
C ARG A 451 6.81 24.43 12.10
N PRO A 452 6.60 24.36 13.42
CA PRO A 452 7.14 23.29 14.22
C PRO A 452 6.62 21.92 13.71
N PRO A 453 7.46 20.87 13.65
CA PRO A 453 7.02 19.54 13.25
C PRO A 453 5.97 18.99 14.22
N THR A 454 4.91 18.36 13.70
CA THR A 454 3.90 17.64 14.51
C THR A 454 4.27 16.17 14.73
N LEU A 455 5.28 15.69 13.99
CA LEU A 455 5.89 14.37 14.11
C LEU A 455 7.39 14.56 14.39
N PRO A 456 8.00 13.83 15.35
CA PRO A 456 9.44 13.92 15.60
C PRO A 456 10.28 13.76 14.34
N LEU A 457 11.07 14.79 14.02
CA LEU A 457 11.95 14.84 12.86
C LEU A 457 13.39 14.85 13.35
N TYR A 458 14.16 13.81 13.06
CA TYR A 458 15.60 13.78 13.31
C TYR A 458 16.32 14.37 12.11
N SER A 459 17.17 15.36 12.35
CA SER A 459 17.87 16.08 11.28
C SER A 459 19.20 15.44 10.98
N GLY A 460 19.45 15.20 9.70
CA GLY A 460 20.77 14.82 9.23
C GLY A 460 21.81 15.92 9.39
N TYR A 461 21.42 17.17 9.64
CA TYR A 461 22.36 18.31 9.74
C TYR A 461 22.80 18.57 11.17
N THR A 462 21.89 18.43 12.14
CA THR A 462 22.25 18.57 13.57
C THR A 462 22.72 17.25 14.17
N GLY A 463 22.38 16.11 13.55
CA GLY A 463 22.64 14.79 14.10
C GLY A 463 21.72 14.40 15.27
N GLU A 464 20.71 15.21 15.55
CA GLU A 464 19.80 15.08 16.70
C GLU A 464 18.34 15.31 16.29
N LEU A 465 17.42 15.25 17.26
CA LEU A 465 16.04 15.68 17.08
C LEU A 465 15.99 17.18 16.73
N LEU A 466 15.32 17.52 15.61
CA LEU A 466 15.19 18.89 15.13
C LEU A 466 14.37 19.72 16.12
N ARG A 467 14.91 20.87 16.50
CA ARG A 467 14.26 21.79 17.43
C ARG A 467 13.26 22.69 16.70
N PRO A 468 12.17 23.14 17.36
CA PRO A 468 11.19 24.03 16.74
C PRO A 468 11.79 25.29 16.12
N GLU A 469 12.76 25.92 16.78
CA GLU A 469 13.46 27.12 16.31
C GLU A 469 14.29 26.87 15.04
N GLU A 470 14.85 25.67 14.89
CA GLU A 470 15.59 25.25 13.69
C GLU A 470 14.60 25.02 12.53
N ALA A 471 13.49 24.33 12.81
CA ALA A 471 12.44 24.08 11.82
C ALA A 471 11.81 25.38 11.28
N LEU A 472 11.70 26.41 12.12
CA LEU A 472 11.18 27.73 11.76
C LEU A 472 12.18 28.64 11.04
N SER A 473 13.43 28.21 10.87
CA SER A 473 14.50 29.05 10.32
C SER A 473 14.69 28.82 8.82
N PRO A 474 14.40 29.81 7.95
CA PRO A 474 14.74 29.74 6.52
C PRO A 474 16.24 29.49 6.29
N ARG A 475 17.10 30.05 7.15
CA ARG A 475 18.55 29.87 7.08
C ARG A 475 18.96 28.41 7.33
N PHE A 476 18.31 27.73 8.27
CA PHE A 476 18.57 26.32 8.55
C PHE A 476 18.36 25.48 7.27
N TRP A 477 17.19 25.62 6.63
CA TRP A 477 16.87 24.91 5.39
C TRP A 477 17.77 25.31 4.22
N ALA A 478 18.13 26.58 4.11
CA ALA A 478 18.99 27.07 3.03
C ALA A 478 20.46 26.63 3.17
N ARG A 479 20.95 26.42 4.40
CA ARG A 479 22.29 25.87 4.66
C ARG A 479 22.41 24.39 4.37
N GLN A 480 21.29 23.70 4.15
CA GLN A 480 21.33 22.27 3.86
C GLN A 480 22.19 21.90 2.64
N ILE A 481 22.33 22.80 1.66
CA ILE A 481 23.17 22.53 0.49
C ILE A 481 24.67 22.77 0.74
N THR A 482 25.06 23.40 1.85
CA THR A 482 26.45 23.68 2.24
C THR A 482 26.95 22.80 3.36
N ASP A 483 26.09 22.50 4.33
CA ASP A 483 26.49 21.92 5.60
C ASP A 483 26.56 20.38 5.52
N THR A 484 27.42 19.79 6.35
CA THR A 484 27.65 18.35 6.43
C THR A 484 26.40 17.59 6.88
N VAL A 485 26.15 16.43 6.27
CA VAL A 485 25.08 15.51 6.69
C VAL A 485 25.60 14.43 7.66
N TYR A 486 25.34 14.58 8.95
CA TYR A 486 25.58 13.64 10.05
C TYR A 486 24.48 12.57 10.19
N PHE A 487 24.19 11.83 9.12
CA PHE A 487 23.14 10.79 9.13
C PHE A 487 23.41 9.68 10.15
N LYS A 488 24.68 9.27 10.33
CA LYS A 488 25.06 8.28 11.34
C LYS A 488 24.59 8.72 12.73
N GLN A 489 24.89 9.96 13.10
CA GLN A 489 24.57 10.54 14.40
C GLN A 489 23.04 10.68 14.57
N ALA A 490 22.35 11.16 13.54
CA ALA A 490 20.89 11.28 13.56
C ALA A 490 20.20 9.91 13.76
N LEU A 491 20.73 8.87 13.11
CA LEU A 491 20.24 7.50 13.28
C LEU A 491 20.57 6.95 14.68
N GLU A 492 21.75 7.22 15.22
CA GLU A 492 22.14 6.86 16.59
C GLU A 492 21.20 7.53 17.60
N SER A 493 20.90 8.81 17.42
CA SER A 493 19.97 9.58 18.26
C SER A 493 18.55 8.99 18.21
N LEU A 494 18.03 8.71 17.00
CA LEU A 494 16.72 8.07 16.80
C LEU A 494 16.63 6.70 17.50
N LEU A 495 17.66 5.86 17.35
CA LEU A 495 17.69 4.51 17.91
C LEU A 495 18.08 4.46 19.40
N ALA A 496 18.52 5.58 19.97
CA ALA A 496 18.67 5.74 21.41
C ALA A 496 17.34 6.05 22.10
N ALA A 497 16.35 6.59 21.36
CA ALA A 497 15.05 6.94 21.90
C ALA A 497 14.10 5.73 22.04
N ASP A 498 14.09 4.81 21.07
CA ASP A 498 13.32 3.56 21.14
C ASP A 498 13.87 2.51 20.15
N ASP A 499 13.43 1.26 20.33
CA ASP A 499 13.61 0.19 19.36
C ASP A 499 12.62 0.32 18.21
N MET A 500 13.12 0.57 17.01
CA MET A 500 12.29 1.02 15.87
C MET A 500 12.23 0.00 14.74
N LEU A 501 11.09 -0.02 14.04
CA LEU A 501 10.98 -0.52 12.67
C LEU A 501 11.24 0.65 11.70
N LEU A 502 12.44 0.69 11.13
CA LEU A 502 12.86 1.70 10.17
C LEU A 502 12.37 1.31 8.76
N ILE A 503 11.58 2.18 8.12
CA ILE A 503 11.06 1.94 6.77
C ILE A 503 11.68 2.96 5.82
N GLU A 504 12.50 2.51 4.87
CA GLU A 504 13.04 3.39 3.84
C GLU A 504 11.99 3.60 2.74
N ALA A 505 11.47 4.84 2.70
CA ALA A 505 10.53 5.33 1.72
C ALA A 505 11.28 6.04 0.58
N GLY A 506 12.00 5.23 -0.20
CA GLY A 506 12.69 5.69 -1.41
C GLY A 506 13.48 4.56 -2.08
N PRO A 507 14.17 4.86 -3.21
CA PRO A 507 14.83 3.87 -4.04
C PRO A 507 16.22 3.42 -3.53
N ARG A 508 16.76 2.33 -4.10
CA ARG A 508 18.13 1.78 -3.90
C ARG A 508 18.51 1.25 -2.51
N GLN A 509 17.66 1.37 -1.50
CA GLN A 509 17.90 0.78 -0.17
C GLN A 509 19.16 1.31 0.54
N THR A 510 19.59 2.53 0.22
CA THR A 510 20.85 3.10 0.72
C THR A 510 20.78 3.30 2.23
N LEU A 511 19.68 3.87 2.74
CA LEU A 511 19.52 4.13 4.17
C LEU A 511 19.31 2.84 4.96
N THR A 512 18.62 1.86 4.37
CA THR A 512 18.48 0.51 4.90
C THR A 512 19.84 -0.15 5.05
N ALA A 513 20.73 0.00 4.06
CA ALA A 513 22.07 -0.55 4.13
C ALA A 513 22.91 0.08 5.25
N PHE A 514 22.78 1.38 5.49
CA PHE A 514 23.41 2.05 6.62
C PHE A 514 22.79 1.60 7.96
N ALA A 515 21.47 1.58 8.05
CA ALA A 515 20.74 1.17 9.26
C ALA A 515 21.07 -0.26 9.68
N ARG A 516 21.22 -1.20 8.74
CA ARG A 516 21.61 -2.59 9.03
C ARG A 516 23.01 -2.74 9.65
N ARG A 517 23.88 -1.73 9.51
CA ARG A 517 25.20 -1.71 10.16
C ARG A 517 25.12 -1.22 11.62
N HIS A 518 24.05 -0.54 11.98
CA HIS A 518 23.85 -0.05 13.36
C HIS A 518 23.67 -1.22 14.33
N ARG A 519 24.27 -1.12 15.53
CA ARG A 519 24.28 -2.19 16.53
C ARG A 519 22.88 -2.66 16.91
N ALA A 520 21.94 -1.74 17.14
CA ALA A 520 20.55 -2.08 17.52
C ALA A 520 19.85 -2.92 16.44
N VAL A 521 20.09 -2.65 15.15
CA VAL A 521 19.51 -3.42 14.05
C VAL A 521 20.20 -4.77 13.89
N ARG A 522 21.53 -4.79 14.00
CA ARG A 522 22.34 -6.00 13.85
C ARG A 522 22.09 -7.05 14.95
N LEU A 523 21.76 -6.57 16.16
CA LEU A 523 21.40 -7.42 17.31
C LEU A 523 19.90 -7.72 17.41
N GLY A 524 19.06 -7.18 16.50
CA GLY A 524 17.64 -7.48 16.41
C GLY A 524 16.73 -6.70 17.36
N ALA A 525 17.25 -5.70 18.08
CA ALA A 525 16.45 -4.78 18.88
C ALA A 525 15.59 -3.89 17.97
N SER A 526 16.19 -3.39 16.89
CA SER A 526 15.53 -2.65 15.81
C SER A 526 15.56 -3.43 14.49
N ALA A 527 14.79 -2.99 13.49
CA ALA A 527 14.76 -3.59 12.15
C ALA A 527 14.74 -2.52 11.05
N ALA A 528 15.23 -2.86 9.85
CA ALA A 528 15.20 -1.95 8.69
C ALA A 528 14.62 -2.64 7.45
N VAL A 529 13.64 -1.99 6.82
CA VAL A 529 12.81 -2.51 5.72
C VAL A 529 12.73 -1.49 4.60
N PRO A 530 13.14 -1.84 3.38
CA PRO A 530 12.96 -0.98 2.22
C PRO A 530 11.60 -1.17 1.55
N LEU A 531 11.00 -0.11 1.00
CA LEU A 531 9.80 -0.22 0.17
C LEU A 531 10.11 -0.65 -1.27
N LEU A 532 11.26 -0.26 -1.81
CA LEU A 532 11.67 -0.52 -3.20
C LEU A 532 12.88 -1.46 -3.30
N PRO A 533 13.09 -2.13 -4.45
CA PRO A 533 14.26 -2.98 -4.65
C PRO A 533 15.59 -2.19 -4.62
N GLY A 534 16.67 -2.85 -4.21
CA GLY A 534 18.01 -2.25 -4.15
C GLY A 534 18.68 -2.03 -5.51
N ARG A 535 18.09 -2.57 -6.58
CA ARG A 535 18.55 -2.41 -7.95
C ARG A 535 17.37 -2.08 -8.85
N PRO A 536 17.60 -1.33 -9.95
CA PRO A 536 16.58 -1.15 -10.97
C PRO A 536 16.02 -2.50 -11.43
N GLY A 537 14.71 -2.57 -11.60
CA GLY A 537 14.00 -3.80 -11.92
C GLY A 537 12.73 -3.53 -12.70
N THR A 538 11.86 -4.54 -12.75
CA THR A 538 10.56 -4.42 -13.43
C THR A 538 9.53 -3.73 -12.53
N ALA A 539 8.46 -3.22 -13.13
CA ALA A 539 7.28 -2.74 -12.41
C ALA A 539 6.70 -3.78 -11.43
N GLU A 540 6.87 -5.08 -11.70
CA GLU A 540 6.44 -6.14 -10.78
C GLU A 540 7.38 -6.28 -9.58
N ALA A 541 8.69 -6.04 -9.76
CA ALA A 541 9.66 -6.05 -8.67
C ALA A 541 9.38 -4.92 -7.64
N ASP A 542 8.97 -3.74 -8.11
CA ASP A 542 8.52 -2.65 -7.23
C ASP A 542 7.34 -3.10 -6.36
N ARG A 543 6.29 -3.64 -6.99
CA ARG A 543 5.11 -4.14 -6.27
C ARG A 543 5.47 -5.24 -5.30
N GLN A 544 6.26 -6.23 -5.72
CA GLN A 544 6.70 -7.31 -4.85
C GLN A 544 7.48 -6.81 -3.63
N SER A 545 8.35 -5.81 -3.80
CA SER A 545 9.09 -5.19 -2.72
C SER A 545 8.15 -4.50 -1.70
N VAL A 546 7.16 -3.75 -2.20
CA VAL A 546 6.14 -3.12 -1.36
C VAL A 546 5.30 -4.15 -0.60
N LEU A 547 4.89 -5.25 -1.24
CA LEU A 547 4.21 -6.37 -0.57
C LEU A 547 5.07 -7.01 0.51
N THR A 548 6.37 -7.11 0.27
CA THR A 548 7.33 -7.66 1.24
C THR A 548 7.47 -6.74 2.45
N ALA A 549 7.47 -5.42 2.23
CA ALA A 549 7.46 -4.46 3.33
C ALA A 549 6.14 -4.50 4.13
N ALA A 550 4.99 -4.64 3.46
CA ALA A 550 3.70 -4.83 4.12
C ALA A 550 3.63 -6.14 4.94
N ALA A 551 4.18 -7.24 4.42
CA ALA A 551 4.36 -8.48 5.16
C ALA A 551 5.18 -8.27 6.43
N ARG A 552 6.24 -7.45 6.34
CA ARG A 552 7.08 -7.15 7.50
C ARG A 552 6.37 -6.27 8.52
N LEU A 553 5.64 -5.24 8.09
CA LEU A 553 4.77 -4.45 8.97
C LEU A 553 3.79 -5.35 9.76
N TRP A 554 3.11 -6.27 9.07
CA TRP A 554 2.19 -7.22 9.69
C TRP A 554 2.85 -8.08 10.77
N THR A 555 3.97 -8.72 10.42
CA THR A 555 4.72 -9.62 11.33
C THR A 555 5.36 -8.87 12.49
N GLU A 556 5.55 -7.56 12.38
CA GLU A 556 6.02 -6.67 13.45
C GLU A 556 4.90 -6.10 14.32
N GLY A 557 3.66 -6.58 14.17
CA GLY A 557 2.53 -6.21 15.03
C GLY A 557 1.58 -5.15 14.45
N HIS A 558 1.92 -4.52 13.33
CA HIS A 558 1.04 -3.54 12.68
C HIS A 558 -0.11 -4.24 11.95
N VAL A 559 -1.24 -3.55 11.78
CA VAL A 559 -2.41 -4.06 11.04
C VAL A 559 -2.68 -3.13 9.86
N PRO A 560 -1.91 -3.23 8.75
CA PRO A 560 -2.15 -2.40 7.59
C PRO A 560 -3.53 -2.69 6.99
N SER A 561 -4.19 -1.66 6.46
CA SER A 561 -5.50 -1.77 5.83
C SER A 561 -5.51 -2.83 4.72
N PRO A 562 -6.30 -3.91 4.86
CA PRO A 562 -6.38 -4.96 3.83
C PRO A 562 -6.91 -4.44 2.49
N VAL A 563 -7.79 -3.43 2.55
CA VAL A 563 -8.34 -2.74 1.38
C VAL A 563 -7.23 -1.96 0.66
N ALA A 564 -6.45 -1.16 1.40
CA ALA A 564 -5.37 -0.38 0.82
C ALA A 564 -4.28 -1.27 0.22
N LEU A 565 -3.92 -2.36 0.92
CA LEU A 565 -2.96 -3.34 0.40
C LEU A 565 -3.49 -4.02 -0.87
N SER A 566 -4.77 -4.43 -0.89
CA SER A 566 -5.35 -5.14 -2.05
C SER A 566 -5.22 -4.36 -3.36
N ALA A 567 -5.24 -3.02 -3.30
CA ALA A 567 -5.10 -2.15 -4.47
C ALA A 567 -3.82 -2.43 -5.28
N LEU A 568 -2.73 -2.88 -4.65
CA LEU A 568 -1.47 -3.22 -5.33
C LEU A 568 -1.60 -4.36 -6.35
N TRP A 569 -2.64 -5.19 -6.25
CA TRP A 569 -2.89 -6.30 -7.17
C TRP A 569 -4.34 -6.43 -7.65
N THR A 570 -5.23 -5.58 -7.18
CA THR A 570 -6.60 -5.49 -7.66
C THR A 570 -6.76 -4.22 -8.47
N TRP A 571 -6.80 -4.34 -9.81
CA TRP A 571 -7.03 -3.19 -10.69
C TRP A 571 -8.14 -3.48 -11.69
N THR A 572 -8.88 -2.45 -12.08
CA THR A 572 -9.78 -2.50 -13.24
C THR A 572 -9.02 -2.01 -14.47
N ALA A 573 -9.27 -2.62 -15.63
CA ALA A 573 -8.66 -2.16 -16.88
C ALA A 573 -9.03 -0.69 -17.21
N ASP A 574 -10.21 -0.25 -16.76
CA ASP A 574 -10.77 1.10 -16.94
C ASP A 574 -10.13 2.17 -16.04
N ALA A 575 -9.46 1.81 -14.94
CA ALA A 575 -8.77 2.78 -14.07
C ALA A 575 -7.57 3.48 -14.75
N ARG A 576 -7.19 3.07 -15.98
CA ARG A 576 -6.19 3.76 -16.79
C ARG A 576 -6.70 5.08 -17.39
N HIS A 577 -8.02 5.32 -17.40
CA HIS A 577 -8.60 6.52 -17.98
C HIS A 577 -9.76 7.05 -17.12
N GLY A 578 -9.48 8.12 -16.37
CA GLY A 578 -10.50 9.09 -15.93
C GLY A 578 -11.48 8.61 -14.85
N ASN A 579 -11.12 8.77 -13.58
CA ASN A 579 -11.96 9.48 -12.61
C ASN A 579 -11.23 9.56 -11.27
N THR A 580 -10.71 10.74 -10.97
CA THR A 580 -10.30 11.14 -9.62
C THR A 580 -11.55 11.13 -8.73
N PRO A 581 -11.63 10.33 -7.66
CA PRO A 581 -12.67 10.54 -6.66
C PRO A 581 -12.39 11.90 -6.02
N ALA A 582 -13.37 12.81 -6.07
CA ALA A 582 -13.28 14.10 -5.42
C ALA A 582 -12.90 13.92 -3.95
N ALA A 583 -11.86 14.66 -3.53
CA ALA A 583 -11.44 14.71 -2.14
C ALA A 583 -12.61 15.14 -1.25
N THR A 584 -12.94 14.32 -0.24
CA THR A 584 -13.85 14.72 0.83
C THR A 584 -13.14 15.74 1.73
N PRO A 585 -13.71 16.90 2.05
CA PRO A 585 -13.05 17.90 2.89
C PRO A 585 -13.19 17.62 4.39
N GLN A 586 -12.09 17.86 5.10
CA GLN A 586 -11.93 18.31 6.50
C GLN A 586 -12.43 17.42 7.66
N LEU A 587 -11.46 16.93 8.45
CA LEU A 587 -11.63 16.76 9.90
C LEU A 587 -11.77 18.15 10.53
N ALA A 588 -12.96 18.47 11.00
CA ALA A 588 -13.17 19.57 11.94
C ALA A 588 -12.63 19.17 13.33
N ALA A 589 -11.94 20.11 13.95
CA ALA A 589 -11.46 20.04 15.32
C ALA A 589 -12.62 19.90 16.31
N ALA A 590 -12.58 18.87 17.16
CA ALA A 590 -13.35 18.85 18.40
C ALA A 590 -12.51 19.52 19.49
N THR A 591 -12.88 20.74 19.83
CA THR A 591 -12.48 21.40 21.08
C THR A 591 -13.50 21.02 22.15
N SER A 592 -12.98 20.55 23.28
CA SER A 592 -13.57 20.73 24.61
C SER A 592 -12.44 21.11 25.55
#